data_AF-A0A1G9H8M2-F1
#
_entry.id   AF-A0A1G9H8M2-F1
#
_cell.length_a   1.000
_cell.length_b   1.000
_cell.length_c   1.000
_cell.angle_alpha   90.00
_cell.angle_beta   90.00
_cell.angle_gamma   90.00
#
_symmetry.space_group_name_H-M   'P 1'
#
loop_
_entity.id
_entity.type
_entity.pdbx_description
1 polymer ?
#
loop_
_entity_poly.entity_id
_entity_poly.type
_entity_poly.pdbx_seq_one_letter_code
_entity_poly.pdbx_strand_id
1 'polypeptide(L)'
;MQRREFLTSGAAASTVAFWGPFSRNDGEDDGLEYDDGGYPIPPDHITEIRDDLDELREFQPEFYYGHMNYLEQEEARSKARGLYGWTAESEDHDVTAHYYWFRHQTQQSLLNTLFNVDVSWGDAHYLDHEPTIVFRREDKTVDTIVTTGGHHYALYIDGEWGPMSEEYVSGRETHVNLMVIRPHNHYMESPSSAVGDGQFVEDFRGTFGSFRDVREDWYDEGIDDGRYNNTADRAIEDPFVFYDEERHHWWDSDTNDAWFARNVWIPLGLSEGTSRNRLRFEED
;
A
#
# COMPACT_ATOMS: atom_id res chain seq x y z
N MET A 1 12.36 15.71 -25.85
CA MET A 1 12.05 17.06 -25.30
C MET A 1 12.87 17.24 -24.03
N GLN A 2 13.68 18.29 -23.95
CA GLN A 2 14.72 18.43 -22.91
C GLN A 2 14.23 19.31 -21.75
N ARG A 3 14.67 19.01 -20.51
CA ARG A 3 14.44 19.68 -19.20
C ARG A 3 14.42 21.23 -19.18
N ARG A 4 14.79 21.92 -20.25
CA ARG A 4 14.91 23.39 -20.32
C ARG A 4 13.68 24.13 -20.85
N GLU A 5 12.73 23.48 -21.51
CA GLU A 5 11.55 24.19 -22.05
C GLU A 5 10.50 24.55 -20.99
N PHE A 6 10.49 23.86 -19.84
CA PHE A 6 9.52 24.10 -18.76
C PHE A 6 9.78 25.39 -17.96
N LEU A 7 11.03 25.89 -17.94
CA LEU A 7 11.38 27.12 -17.23
C LEU A 7 10.81 28.39 -17.89
N THR A 8 10.33 28.28 -19.14
CA THR A 8 9.86 29.43 -19.92
C THR A 8 8.34 29.53 -20.06
N SER A 9 7.58 28.49 -19.68
CA SER A 9 6.10 28.56 -19.60
C SER A 9 5.57 28.89 -18.20
N GLY A 10 6.42 28.84 -17.16
CA GLY A 10 6.05 29.08 -15.76
C GLY A 10 6.11 30.55 -15.27
N ALA A 11 6.22 31.53 -16.17
CA ALA A 11 6.21 32.95 -15.79
C ALA A 11 4.77 33.51 -15.74
N ALA A 12 3.93 32.87 -14.94
CA ALA A 12 2.77 33.49 -14.33
C ALA A 12 2.72 32.97 -12.90
N ALA A 13 3.34 33.73 -12.00
CA ALA A 13 3.20 33.60 -10.56
C ALA A 13 1.72 33.81 -10.20
N SER A 14 0.93 32.75 -10.34
CA SER A 14 -0.31 32.59 -9.60
C SER A 14 0.10 31.92 -8.30
N THR A 15 0.21 32.73 -7.26
CA THR A 15 0.02 32.28 -5.89
C THR A 15 -1.24 31.43 -5.85
N VAL A 16 -1.09 30.11 -5.84
CA VAL A 16 -2.22 29.20 -5.62
C VAL A 16 -2.63 29.45 -4.18
N ALA A 17 -3.72 30.21 -4.05
CA ALA A 17 -4.22 30.66 -2.77
C ALA A 17 -4.76 29.45 -2.01
N PHE A 18 -4.01 29.13 -0.96
CA PHE A 18 -4.26 28.14 0.08
C PHE A 18 -5.50 28.58 0.91
N TRP A 19 -6.66 27.97 0.69
CA TRP A 19 -7.88 28.25 1.45
C TRP A 19 -8.73 27.00 1.70
N GLY A 20 -8.74 26.57 2.97
CA GLY A 20 -9.92 26.02 3.66
C GLY A 20 -10.26 24.53 3.45
N PRO A 21 -10.83 23.86 4.47
CA PRO A 21 -11.16 22.45 4.43
C PRO A 21 -12.36 22.26 3.51
N PHE A 22 -12.20 21.45 2.46
CA PHE A 22 -13.36 20.95 1.75
C PHE A 22 -14.03 19.91 2.66
N SER A 23 -15.31 20.14 2.91
CA SER A 23 -16.18 19.42 3.83
C SER A 23 -16.07 17.90 3.64
N ARG A 24 -15.91 17.16 4.74
CA ARG A 24 -16.38 15.77 4.84
C ARG A 24 -17.82 15.75 4.36
N ASN A 25 -18.13 14.89 3.39
CA ASN A 25 -19.49 14.64 2.99
C ASN A 25 -19.73 13.13 3.13
N ASP A 26 -20.53 12.82 4.15
CA ASP A 26 -21.41 11.66 4.31
C ASP A 26 -20.75 10.27 4.18
N GLY A 27 -20.54 9.63 5.35
CA GLY A 27 -19.99 8.28 5.48
C GLY A 27 -20.63 7.30 4.52
N GLU A 28 -19.81 6.78 3.63
CA GLU A 28 -20.11 5.61 2.82
C GLU A 28 -20.41 4.46 3.78
N ASP A 29 -21.52 3.74 3.55
CA ASP A 29 -21.84 2.54 4.31
C ASP A 29 -20.77 1.49 4.00
N ASP A 30 -19.88 1.23 4.96
CA ASP A 30 -18.83 0.21 4.84
C ASP A 30 -19.41 -1.22 4.81
N GLY A 31 -20.71 -1.38 5.11
CA GLY A 31 -21.39 -2.67 5.07
C GLY A 31 -20.90 -3.67 6.13
N LEU A 32 -20.15 -3.22 7.14
CA LEU A 32 -19.63 -4.07 8.21
C LEU A 32 -20.51 -4.04 9.45
N GLU A 33 -20.50 -5.16 10.18
CA GLU A 33 -21.00 -5.19 11.55
C GLU A 33 -19.89 -4.72 12.51
N TYR A 34 -20.25 -4.17 13.66
CA TYR A 34 -19.31 -3.68 14.67
C TYR A 34 -19.60 -4.30 16.03
N ASP A 35 -18.55 -4.62 16.78
CA ASP A 35 -18.67 -5.18 18.13
C ASP A 35 -19.01 -4.11 19.20
N ASP A 36 -19.21 -4.54 20.45
CA ASP A 36 -19.51 -3.64 21.58
C ASP A 36 -18.37 -2.63 21.87
N GLY A 37 -17.15 -2.90 21.39
CA GLY A 37 -15.98 -2.02 21.46
C GLY A 37 -15.92 -1.00 20.32
N GLY A 38 -16.77 -1.14 19.30
CA GLY A 38 -16.75 -0.30 18.10
C GLY A 38 -15.71 -0.74 17.07
N TYR A 39 -15.18 -1.96 17.17
CA TYR A 39 -14.29 -2.51 16.16
C TYR A 39 -15.11 -3.27 15.11
N PRO A 40 -14.74 -3.19 13.83
CA PRO A 40 -15.43 -3.93 12.79
C PRO A 40 -15.29 -5.44 13.01
N ILE A 41 -16.34 -6.17 12.65
CA ILE A 41 -16.41 -7.62 12.68
C ILE A 41 -16.20 -8.10 11.24
N PRO A 42 -15.30 -9.08 11.01
CA PRO A 42 -15.12 -9.68 9.70
C PRO A 42 -16.46 -10.17 9.12
N PRO A 43 -16.72 -9.96 7.82
CA PRO A 43 -17.95 -10.41 7.18
C PRO A 43 -18.22 -11.92 7.29
N ASP A 44 -19.50 -12.30 7.22
CA ASP A 44 -19.97 -13.69 7.38
C ASP A 44 -19.35 -14.67 6.36
N HIS A 45 -19.01 -14.22 5.15
CA HIS A 45 -18.39 -15.08 4.12
C HIS A 45 -16.95 -15.47 4.47
N ILE A 46 -16.30 -14.78 5.42
CA ILE A 46 -14.98 -15.12 5.93
C ILE A 46 -15.14 -16.17 7.02
N THR A 47 -14.81 -17.41 6.68
CA THR A 47 -15.04 -18.58 7.55
C THR A 47 -13.87 -18.90 8.45
N GLU A 48 -12.66 -18.46 8.09
CA GLU A 48 -11.46 -18.66 8.90
C GLU A 48 -10.55 -17.44 8.86
N ILE A 49 -10.03 -17.08 10.04
CA ILE A 49 -9.02 -16.03 10.23
C ILE A 49 -7.89 -16.59 11.09
N ARG A 50 -6.65 -16.49 10.60
CA ARG A 50 -5.45 -16.96 11.31
C ARG A 50 -4.24 -16.07 11.07
N ASP A 51 -3.22 -16.21 11.91
CA ASP A 51 -2.00 -15.41 11.91
C ASP A 51 -0.75 -16.30 12.10
N ASP A 52 -0.77 -17.51 11.55
CA ASP A 52 0.39 -18.40 11.52
C ASP A 52 1.55 -17.73 10.76
N LEU A 53 2.60 -17.37 11.51
CA LEU A 53 3.75 -16.65 10.96
C LEU A 53 4.55 -17.48 9.97
N ASP A 54 4.55 -18.81 10.06
CA ASP A 54 5.27 -19.66 9.11
C ASP A 54 4.53 -19.70 7.76
N GLU A 55 3.19 -19.77 7.78
CA GLU A 55 2.36 -19.62 6.57
C GLU A 55 2.52 -18.21 5.97
N LEU A 56 2.43 -17.17 6.80
CA LEU A 56 2.59 -15.79 6.34
C LEU A 56 3.99 -15.53 5.75
N ARG A 57 5.04 -16.17 6.26
CA ARG A 57 6.38 -16.04 5.66
C ARG A 57 6.48 -16.66 4.28
N GLU A 58 5.71 -17.69 3.96
CA GLU A 58 5.73 -18.36 2.65
C GLU A 58 5.22 -17.44 1.53
N PHE A 59 4.37 -16.45 1.84
CA PHE A 59 3.75 -15.55 0.87
C PHE A 59 4.04 -14.06 1.09
N GLN A 60 4.96 -13.72 2.01
CA GLN A 60 5.26 -12.31 2.29
C GLN A 60 5.87 -11.61 1.07
N PRO A 61 5.60 -10.31 0.86
CA PRO A 61 6.28 -9.52 -0.16
C PRO A 61 7.76 -9.31 0.15
N GLU A 62 8.54 -9.16 -0.92
CA GLU A 62 9.90 -8.61 -0.89
C GLU A 62 9.89 -7.15 -1.32
N PHE A 63 10.80 -6.35 -0.78
CA PHE A 63 10.90 -4.91 -1.07
C PHE A 63 12.18 -4.56 -1.83
N TYR A 64 12.02 -4.00 -3.03
CA TYR A 64 13.11 -3.56 -3.89
C TYR A 64 13.37 -2.06 -3.78
N TYR A 65 14.64 -1.73 -3.51
CA TYR A 65 15.13 -0.35 -3.36
C TYR A 65 16.23 0.02 -4.36
N GLY A 66 16.54 -0.86 -5.32
CA GLY A 66 17.74 -0.71 -6.18
C GLY A 66 17.71 0.47 -7.15
N HIS A 67 16.54 1.08 -7.38
CA HIS A 67 16.41 2.33 -8.16
C HIS A 67 16.87 3.57 -7.37
N MET A 68 16.96 3.47 -6.04
CA MET A 68 17.39 4.56 -5.16
C MET A 68 18.91 4.58 -4.99
N ASN A 69 19.47 5.76 -4.70
CA ASN A 69 20.87 5.84 -4.29
C ASN A 69 21.08 5.31 -2.87
N TYR A 70 22.33 5.00 -2.50
CA TYR A 70 22.66 4.40 -1.20
C TYR A 70 22.07 5.15 0.02
N LEU A 71 22.11 6.49 0.04
CA LEU A 71 21.61 7.27 1.17
C LEU A 71 20.08 7.21 1.27
N GLU A 72 19.39 7.23 0.13
CA GLU A 72 17.94 7.08 0.06
C GLU A 72 17.49 5.68 0.52
N GLN A 73 18.23 4.63 0.12
CA GLN A 73 17.96 3.26 0.58
C GLN A 73 18.09 3.15 2.11
N GLU A 74 19.17 3.67 2.68
CA GLU A 74 19.38 3.64 4.13
C GLU A 74 18.32 4.44 4.87
N GLU A 75 17.90 5.60 4.34
CA GLU A 75 16.80 6.37 4.92
C GLU A 75 15.49 5.59 4.89
N ALA A 76 15.10 5.05 3.74
CA ALA A 76 13.85 4.31 3.58
C ALA A 76 13.80 3.08 4.52
N ARG A 77 14.88 2.29 4.55
CA ARG A 77 15.02 1.14 5.45
C ARG A 77 15.00 1.55 6.92
N SER A 78 15.65 2.66 7.28
CA SER A 78 15.65 3.14 8.68
C SER A 78 14.28 3.55 9.20
N LYS A 79 13.35 3.87 8.28
CA LYS A 79 11.97 4.25 8.59
C LYS A 79 11.02 3.06 8.59
N ALA A 80 11.44 1.88 8.15
CA ALA A 80 10.65 0.67 8.25
C ALA A 80 10.46 0.25 9.71
N ARG A 81 9.21 -0.03 10.12
CA ARG A 81 8.89 -0.53 11.46
C ARG A 81 8.62 -2.02 11.46
N GLY A 82 7.78 -2.47 10.56
CA GLY A 82 7.48 -3.89 10.44
C GLY A 82 6.37 -4.21 9.46
N LEU A 83 6.32 -5.46 9.05
CA LEU A 83 5.29 -6.07 8.23
C LEU A 83 4.42 -6.94 9.13
N TYR A 84 3.12 -6.67 9.16
CA TYR A 84 2.16 -7.36 10.01
C TYR A 84 1.14 -8.06 9.14
N GLY A 85 0.96 -9.36 9.35
CA GLY A 85 0.15 -10.19 8.47
C GLY A 85 -1.00 -10.91 9.17
N TRP A 86 -2.01 -11.29 8.38
CA TRP A 86 -3.03 -12.26 8.74
C TRP A 86 -3.54 -12.97 7.49
N THR A 87 -4.26 -14.07 7.67
CA THR A 87 -4.77 -14.94 6.61
C THR A 87 -6.28 -15.11 6.76
N ALA A 88 -6.99 -15.03 5.63
CA ALA A 88 -8.44 -15.19 5.55
C ALA A 88 -8.82 -16.30 4.55
N GLU A 89 -9.81 -17.11 4.89
CA GLU A 89 -10.50 -18.01 3.96
C GLU A 89 -11.97 -17.63 3.84
N SER A 90 -12.53 -17.79 2.65
CA SER A 90 -13.93 -17.50 2.37
C SER A 90 -14.66 -18.72 1.83
N GLU A 91 -15.94 -18.89 2.18
CA GLU A 91 -16.79 -19.93 1.58
C GLU A 91 -17.25 -19.59 0.16
N ASP A 92 -17.14 -18.32 -0.24
CA ASP A 92 -17.54 -17.84 -1.57
C ASP A 92 -16.40 -17.90 -2.59
N HIS A 93 -15.16 -18.13 -2.14
CA HIS A 93 -13.96 -18.01 -2.95
C HIS A 93 -13.05 -19.24 -2.84
N ASP A 94 -12.56 -19.74 -3.99
CA ASP A 94 -11.59 -20.85 -4.06
C ASP A 94 -10.13 -20.37 -3.84
N VAL A 95 -9.92 -19.26 -3.13
CA VAL A 95 -8.62 -18.69 -2.82
C VAL A 95 -8.49 -18.33 -1.34
N THR A 96 -7.27 -18.40 -0.82
CA THR A 96 -6.90 -17.91 0.51
C THR A 96 -6.23 -16.56 0.37
N ALA A 97 -6.63 -15.57 1.17
CA ALA A 97 -6.03 -14.24 1.17
C ALA A 97 -4.97 -14.12 2.28
N HIS A 98 -3.73 -13.78 1.92
CA HIS A 98 -2.69 -13.37 2.87
C HIS A 98 -2.55 -11.85 2.84
N TYR A 99 -2.97 -11.20 3.92
CA TYR A 99 -3.02 -9.76 4.00
C TYR A 99 -1.89 -9.25 4.88
N TYR A 100 -0.99 -8.46 4.29
CA TYR A 100 0.13 -7.80 4.93
C TYR A 100 -0.04 -6.29 4.98
N TRP A 101 0.52 -5.72 6.02
CA TRP A 101 0.55 -4.30 6.27
C TRP A 101 1.97 -3.86 6.63
N PHE A 102 2.60 -3.10 5.74
CA PHE A 102 3.94 -2.57 6.00
C PHE A 102 3.84 -1.20 6.66
N ARG A 103 4.30 -1.10 7.91
CA ARG A 103 4.32 0.14 8.69
C ARG A 103 5.61 0.91 8.52
N HIS A 104 5.50 2.20 8.21
CA HIS A 104 6.61 3.15 8.10
C HIS A 104 6.52 4.27 9.15
N GLN A 105 7.66 4.76 9.65
CA GLN A 105 7.68 5.78 10.71
C GLN A 105 7.25 7.18 10.23
N THR A 106 7.68 7.61 9.05
CA THR A 106 7.40 8.93 8.46
C THR A 106 7.45 8.87 6.94
N GLN A 107 6.62 9.66 6.27
CA GLN A 107 6.77 9.95 4.84
C GLN A 107 7.43 11.32 4.65
N GLN A 108 8.10 11.55 3.53
CA GLN A 108 8.55 12.91 3.22
C GLN A 108 7.44 13.66 2.49
N SER A 109 7.22 14.94 2.81
CA SER A 109 6.37 15.80 1.99
C SER A 109 6.92 15.88 0.56
N LEU A 110 6.05 15.81 -0.44
CA LEU A 110 6.43 16.06 -1.83
C LEU A 110 7.19 17.37 -2.02
N LEU A 111 6.84 18.43 -1.29
CA LEU A 111 7.53 19.72 -1.42
C LEU A 111 9.00 19.61 -1.01
N ASN A 112 9.31 18.72 -0.08
CA ASN A 112 10.68 18.39 0.28
C ASN A 112 11.36 17.63 -0.88
N THR A 113 10.72 16.60 -1.42
CA THR A 113 11.29 15.79 -2.51
C THR A 113 11.49 16.54 -3.83
N LEU A 114 10.51 17.35 -4.27
CA LEU A 114 10.57 18.05 -5.56
C LEU A 114 11.28 19.40 -5.49
N PHE A 115 11.22 20.10 -4.36
CA PHE A 115 11.73 21.47 -4.26
C PHE A 115 12.83 21.65 -3.20
N ASN A 116 13.24 20.58 -2.50
CA ASN A 116 14.21 20.62 -1.41
C ASN A 116 13.85 21.69 -0.35
N VAL A 117 12.54 21.91 -0.15
CA VAL A 117 12.01 22.82 0.86
C VAL A 117 11.64 21.97 2.06
N ASP A 118 12.31 22.22 3.18
CA ASP A 118 11.98 21.60 4.46
C ASP A 118 10.71 22.25 5.03
N VAL A 119 9.57 21.81 4.52
CA VAL A 119 8.24 22.27 4.94
C VAL A 119 7.87 21.47 6.19
N SER A 120 8.38 21.89 7.35
CA SER A 120 8.11 21.32 8.69
C SER A 120 6.67 21.49 9.21
N TRP A 121 5.71 21.71 8.31
CA TRP A 121 4.29 21.62 8.66
C TRP A 121 4.06 20.14 8.94
N GLY A 122 3.69 19.82 10.19
CA GLY A 122 3.71 18.48 10.77
C GLY A 122 3.46 17.39 9.73
N ASP A 123 4.44 16.49 9.61
CA ASP A 123 4.37 15.32 8.73
C ASP A 123 3.03 14.61 8.99
N ALA A 124 2.11 14.73 8.03
CA ALA A 124 0.74 14.27 8.17
C ALA A 124 0.65 12.73 8.17
N HIS A 125 1.75 12.04 7.88
CA HIS A 125 1.82 10.60 7.60
C HIS A 125 2.78 9.88 8.56
N TYR A 126 2.78 10.28 9.83
CA TYR A 126 3.43 9.52 10.89
C TYR A 126 2.74 8.15 11.00
N LEU A 127 3.52 7.06 11.01
CA LEU A 127 2.98 5.69 11.14
C LEU A 127 2.05 5.27 10.00
N ASP A 128 2.32 5.69 8.77
CA ASP A 128 1.56 5.26 7.61
C ASP A 128 1.75 3.75 7.32
N HIS A 129 0.74 3.14 6.71
CA HIS A 129 0.70 1.71 6.43
C HIS A 129 0.40 1.46 4.96
N GLU A 130 1.19 0.59 4.34
CA GLU A 130 1.03 0.26 2.93
C GLU A 130 0.59 -1.21 2.81
N PRO A 131 -0.69 -1.46 2.43
CA PRO A 131 -1.26 -2.80 2.38
C PRO A 131 -0.79 -3.62 1.18
N THR A 132 -0.80 -4.94 1.33
CA THR A 132 -0.62 -5.91 0.24
C THR A 132 -1.43 -7.16 0.56
N ILE A 133 -2.26 -7.62 -0.37
CA ILE A 133 -2.97 -8.89 -0.30
C ILE A 133 -2.39 -9.83 -1.35
N VAL A 134 -2.04 -11.05 -0.97
CA VAL A 134 -1.66 -12.14 -1.87
C VAL A 134 -2.78 -13.17 -1.83
N PHE A 135 -3.51 -13.33 -2.94
CA PHE A 135 -4.50 -14.39 -3.10
C PHE A 135 -3.82 -15.64 -3.64
N ARG A 136 -3.87 -16.73 -2.87
CA ARG A 136 -3.31 -18.02 -3.26
C ARG A 136 -4.40 -19.05 -3.51
N ARG A 137 -4.13 -19.97 -4.44
CA ARG A 137 -4.95 -21.17 -4.66
C ARG A 137 -4.59 -22.26 -3.64
N GLU A 138 -5.42 -23.32 -3.60
CA GLU A 138 -5.20 -24.48 -2.72
C GLU A 138 -3.84 -25.17 -2.98
N ASP A 139 -3.37 -25.19 -4.23
CA ASP A 139 -2.09 -25.79 -4.62
C ASP A 139 -0.86 -24.92 -4.30
N LYS A 140 -1.07 -23.79 -3.60
CA LYS A 140 -0.10 -22.77 -3.24
C LYS A 140 0.45 -21.92 -4.39
N THR A 141 -0.17 -21.99 -5.57
CA THR A 141 0.12 -21.00 -6.62
C THR A 141 -0.50 -19.66 -6.25
N VAL A 142 0.20 -18.57 -6.55
CA VAL A 142 -0.33 -17.21 -6.37
C VAL A 142 -1.21 -16.89 -7.57
N ASP A 143 -2.45 -16.47 -7.31
CA ASP A 143 -3.42 -16.10 -8.33
C ASP A 143 -3.28 -14.62 -8.70
N THR A 144 -3.51 -13.77 -7.71
CA THR A 144 -3.53 -12.32 -7.86
C THR A 144 -2.91 -11.68 -6.62
N ILE A 145 -2.20 -10.59 -6.80
CA ILE A 145 -1.72 -9.73 -5.73
C ILE A 145 -2.37 -8.37 -5.89
N VAL A 146 -2.85 -7.80 -4.80
CA VAL A 146 -3.39 -6.44 -4.76
C VAL A 146 -2.60 -5.64 -3.75
N THR A 147 -2.08 -4.50 -4.17
CA THR A 147 -1.19 -3.68 -3.33
C THR A 147 -1.47 -2.19 -3.52
N THR A 148 -0.84 -1.34 -2.72
CA THR A 148 -0.94 0.12 -2.87
C THR A 148 -0.23 0.63 -4.12
N GLY A 149 -0.97 1.33 -4.99
CA GLY A 149 -0.50 2.04 -6.15
C GLY A 149 -0.70 3.53 -5.96
N GLY A 150 0.37 4.31 -5.93
CA GLY A 150 0.28 5.76 -5.69
C GLY A 150 -0.36 6.12 -4.34
N HIS A 151 -0.17 5.28 -3.32
CA HIS A 151 -0.66 5.39 -1.94
C HIS A 151 -2.16 5.10 -1.73
N HIS A 152 -3.02 5.54 -2.65
CA HIS A 152 -4.48 5.40 -2.49
C HIS A 152 -5.11 4.25 -3.30
N TYR A 153 -4.56 3.91 -4.46
CA TYR A 153 -5.23 3.06 -5.43
C TYR A 153 -4.80 1.60 -5.29
N ALA A 154 -5.66 0.68 -5.69
CA ALA A 154 -5.30 -0.72 -5.83
C ALA A 154 -4.48 -0.94 -7.12
N LEU A 155 -3.26 -1.43 -6.94
CA LEU A 155 -2.42 -1.97 -8.01
C LEU A 155 -2.60 -3.49 -8.03
N TYR A 156 -3.07 -4.01 -9.16
CA TYR A 156 -3.27 -5.44 -9.38
C TYR A 156 -2.05 -6.01 -10.11
N ILE A 157 -1.48 -7.06 -9.56
CA ILE A 157 -0.34 -7.78 -10.11
C ILE A 157 -0.78 -9.24 -10.31
N ASP A 158 -0.58 -9.74 -11.52
CA ASP A 158 -0.90 -11.11 -11.88
C ASP A 158 0.14 -12.07 -11.27
N GLY A 159 -0.30 -13.15 -10.63
CA GLY A 159 0.60 -14.11 -9.97
C GLY A 159 1.44 -14.97 -10.92
N GLU A 160 1.01 -15.14 -12.18
CA GLU A 160 1.74 -15.88 -13.22
C GLU A 160 2.77 -14.99 -13.94
N TRP A 161 2.43 -13.72 -14.17
CA TRP A 161 3.24 -12.80 -15.00
C TRP A 161 3.92 -11.67 -14.21
N GLY A 162 3.68 -11.61 -12.90
CA GLY A 162 4.22 -10.60 -12.00
C GLY A 162 5.70 -10.81 -11.66
N PRO A 163 6.32 -9.84 -10.97
CA PRO A 163 7.70 -9.94 -10.52
C PRO A 163 7.81 -10.82 -9.27
N MET A 164 7.69 -12.13 -9.45
CA MET A 164 7.70 -13.09 -8.35
C MET A 164 9.11 -13.66 -8.10
N SER A 165 9.53 -13.72 -6.84
CA SER A 165 10.75 -14.39 -6.38
C SER A 165 10.42 -15.77 -5.83
N GLU A 166 11.36 -16.72 -6.00
CA GLU A 166 11.24 -18.08 -5.51
C GLU A 166 11.44 -18.16 -3.98
N GLU A 167 10.54 -18.88 -3.30
CA GLU A 167 10.73 -19.31 -1.91
C GLU A 167 11.78 -20.43 -1.86
N TYR A 168 12.78 -20.27 -1.00
CA TYR A 168 13.99 -21.09 -1.02
C TYR A 168 13.74 -22.59 -0.74
N VAL A 169 12.80 -22.94 0.14
CA VAL A 169 12.55 -24.32 0.58
C VAL A 169 11.77 -25.11 -0.46
N SER A 170 10.76 -24.49 -1.07
CA SER A 170 9.82 -25.11 -1.98
C SER A 170 10.17 -24.91 -3.46
N GLY A 171 10.98 -23.88 -3.77
CA GLY A 171 11.30 -23.47 -5.13
C GLY A 171 10.09 -22.92 -5.90
N ARG A 172 9.04 -22.49 -5.19
CA ARG A 172 7.84 -21.89 -5.79
C ARG A 172 7.95 -20.38 -5.80
N GLU A 173 7.44 -19.75 -6.86
CA GLU A 173 7.30 -18.30 -6.94
C GLU A 173 6.12 -17.85 -6.07
N THR A 174 6.39 -17.41 -4.84
CA THR A 174 5.36 -17.00 -3.87
C THR A 174 5.59 -15.61 -3.30
N HIS A 175 6.76 -15.01 -3.52
CA HIS A 175 7.09 -13.68 -3.01
C HIS A 175 6.98 -12.63 -4.11
N VAL A 176 5.97 -11.76 -4.02
CA VAL A 176 5.90 -10.61 -4.93
C VAL A 176 7.01 -9.61 -4.60
N ASN A 177 7.78 -9.19 -5.59
CA ASN A 177 8.85 -8.21 -5.43
C ASN A 177 8.35 -6.79 -5.78
N LEU A 178 8.14 -6.00 -4.72
CA LEU A 178 7.54 -4.68 -4.76
C LEU A 178 8.61 -3.59 -4.73
N MET A 179 8.64 -2.75 -5.75
CA MET A 179 9.49 -1.57 -5.78
C MET A 179 8.88 -0.45 -4.93
N VAL A 180 9.62 -0.01 -3.90
CA VAL A 180 9.17 1.03 -2.96
C VAL A 180 9.39 2.41 -3.55
N ILE A 181 8.35 3.22 -3.69
CA ILE A 181 8.43 4.52 -4.36
C ILE A 181 8.39 5.68 -3.37
N ARG A 182 9.38 6.55 -3.46
CA ARG A 182 9.46 7.76 -2.63
C ARG A 182 8.58 8.89 -3.20
N PRO A 183 8.05 9.77 -2.34
CA PRO A 183 8.34 9.87 -0.90
C PRO A 183 7.37 9.16 0.05
N HIS A 184 6.23 8.68 -0.47
CA HIS A 184 5.15 8.09 0.33
C HIS A 184 5.36 6.59 0.64
N ASN A 185 6.33 5.93 -0.02
CA ASN A 185 6.63 4.50 0.12
C ASN A 185 5.55 3.55 -0.43
N HIS A 186 4.64 4.04 -1.26
CA HIS A 186 3.74 3.18 -2.04
C HIS A 186 4.51 2.25 -2.98
N TYR A 187 3.82 1.26 -3.55
CA TYR A 187 4.49 0.24 -4.34
C TYR A 187 4.20 0.33 -5.83
N MET A 188 5.12 -0.30 -6.55
CA MET A 188 5.02 -0.63 -7.97
C MET A 188 5.60 -2.01 -8.21
N GLU A 189 5.26 -2.60 -9.35
CA GLU A 189 5.97 -3.78 -9.83
C GLU A 189 7.47 -3.47 -9.96
N SER A 190 8.31 -4.32 -9.39
CA SER A 190 9.74 -4.23 -9.63
C SER A 190 10.07 -4.58 -11.09
N PRO A 191 11.14 -3.99 -11.67
CA PRO A 191 11.56 -4.37 -13.01
C PRO A 191 11.86 -5.87 -13.08
N SER A 192 11.49 -6.55 -14.16
CA SER A 192 11.74 -8.00 -14.30
C SER A 192 13.23 -8.38 -14.18
N SER A 193 14.14 -7.44 -14.47
CA SER A 193 15.59 -7.62 -14.27
C SER A 193 16.05 -7.59 -12.81
N ALA A 194 15.16 -7.23 -11.88
CA ALA A 194 15.42 -7.09 -10.45
C ALA A 194 14.68 -8.16 -9.61
N VAL A 195 14.03 -9.13 -10.26
CA VAL A 195 13.44 -10.30 -9.57
C VAL A 195 14.55 -11.04 -8.81
N GLY A 196 14.30 -11.35 -7.53
CA GLY A 196 15.30 -11.90 -6.61
C GLY A 196 16.25 -10.89 -5.94
N ASP A 197 16.23 -9.60 -6.33
CA ASP A 197 16.99 -8.53 -5.65
C ASP A 197 16.19 -7.85 -4.52
N GLY A 198 14.99 -8.34 -4.25
CA GLY A 198 14.13 -7.88 -3.17
C GLY A 198 14.69 -8.25 -1.79
N GLN A 199 14.17 -7.61 -0.75
CA GLN A 199 14.58 -7.87 0.62
C GLN A 199 13.36 -8.05 1.51
N PHE A 200 13.41 -8.99 2.44
CA PHE A 200 12.37 -9.12 3.45
C PHE A 200 12.52 -8.03 4.51
N VAL A 201 11.41 -7.69 5.16
CA VAL A 201 11.40 -6.67 6.23
C VAL A 201 12.41 -6.99 7.35
N GLU A 202 12.61 -8.28 7.63
CA GLU A 202 13.52 -8.81 8.64
C GLU A 202 15.00 -8.56 8.28
N ASP A 203 15.34 -8.42 6.99
CA ASP A 203 16.73 -8.25 6.53
C ASP A 203 17.32 -6.87 6.82
N PHE A 204 16.48 -5.85 7.00
CA PHE A 204 16.93 -4.46 7.08
C PHE A 204 16.45 -3.67 8.30
N ARG A 205 15.97 -4.36 9.35
CA ARG A 205 15.61 -3.87 10.71
C ARG A 205 14.11 -3.76 11.01
N GLY A 206 13.22 -4.19 10.13
CA GLY A 206 11.80 -4.23 10.44
C GLY A 206 11.39 -5.49 11.20
N THR A 207 10.26 -5.41 11.90
CA THR A 207 9.64 -6.55 12.59
C THR A 207 8.74 -7.31 11.64
N PHE A 208 8.68 -8.63 11.72
CA PHE A 208 7.64 -9.44 11.09
C PHE A 208 6.71 -9.99 12.18
N GLY A 209 5.40 -9.81 12.05
CA GLY A 209 4.47 -10.16 13.13
C GLY A 209 3.03 -10.35 12.71
N SER A 210 2.19 -10.65 13.68
CA SER A 210 0.74 -10.80 13.50
C SER A 210 0.06 -9.43 13.46
N PHE A 211 -0.85 -9.23 12.51
CA PHE A 211 -1.76 -8.08 12.53
C PHE A 211 -2.67 -8.12 13.76
N ARG A 212 -3.09 -9.30 14.22
CA ARG A 212 -3.99 -9.44 15.38
C ARG A 212 -3.36 -8.92 16.67
N ASP A 213 -2.05 -9.03 16.81
CA ASP A 213 -1.30 -8.52 17.97
C ASP A 213 -1.24 -6.99 18.00
N VAL A 214 -1.38 -6.33 16.84
CA VAL A 214 -1.25 -4.87 16.71
C VAL A 214 -2.54 -4.19 16.25
N ARG A 215 -3.62 -4.96 16.03
CA ARG A 215 -4.91 -4.49 15.50
C ARG A 215 -5.58 -3.48 16.43
N GLU A 216 -5.60 -3.75 17.73
CA GLU A 216 -6.16 -2.82 18.72
C GLU A 216 -5.34 -1.52 18.76
N ASP A 217 -4.00 -1.61 18.86
CA ASP A 217 -3.12 -0.44 18.81
C ASP A 217 -3.32 0.36 17.52
N TRP A 218 -3.58 -0.31 16.38
CA TRP A 218 -3.86 0.36 15.12
C TRP A 218 -5.15 1.18 15.19
N TYR A 219 -6.24 0.57 15.64
CA TYR A 219 -7.53 1.25 15.74
C TYR A 219 -7.52 2.34 16.80
N ASP A 220 -6.89 2.09 17.94
CA ASP A 220 -6.86 3.01 19.07
C ASP A 220 -5.90 4.19 18.84
N GLU A 221 -4.73 3.97 18.24
CA GLU A 221 -3.83 5.07 17.86
C GLU A 221 -4.47 5.99 16.80
N GLY A 222 -5.39 5.47 15.99
CA GLY A 222 -6.13 6.20 14.95
C GLY A 222 -7.31 7.05 15.45
N ILE A 223 -7.81 6.83 16.67
CA ILE A 223 -8.95 7.57 17.24
C ILE A 223 -8.54 8.99 17.67
N ASP A 224 -7.35 9.15 18.25
CA ASP A 224 -6.86 10.44 18.75
C ASP A 224 -6.19 11.32 17.68
N ASP A 225 -5.68 10.72 16.58
CA ASP A 225 -5.05 11.44 15.47
C ASP A 225 -5.89 11.50 14.18
N GLY A 226 -7.01 10.78 14.13
CA GLY A 226 -7.99 10.79 13.06
C GLY A 226 -7.61 9.98 11.81
N ARG A 227 -6.58 9.14 11.84
CA ARG A 227 -6.07 8.41 10.66
C ARG A 227 -6.88 7.17 10.31
N TYR A 228 -7.19 6.34 11.31
CA TYR A 228 -8.10 5.20 11.12
C TYR A 228 -9.48 5.66 10.62
N ASN A 229 -9.97 6.80 11.13
CA ASN A 229 -11.22 7.42 10.68
C ASN A 229 -11.24 7.88 9.20
N ASN A 230 -10.13 7.78 8.46
CA ASN A 230 -10.08 8.05 7.01
C ASN A 230 -9.67 6.80 6.20
N THR A 231 -9.45 5.68 6.88
CA THR A 231 -9.32 4.38 6.25
C THR A 231 -10.72 3.84 5.97
N ALA A 232 -10.87 3.14 4.85
CA ALA A 232 -12.09 2.39 4.60
C ALA A 232 -12.04 1.03 5.30
N ASP A 233 -12.84 0.86 6.35
CA ASP A 233 -12.83 -0.36 7.19
C ASP A 233 -13.04 -1.63 6.37
N ARG A 234 -13.95 -1.58 5.39
CA ARG A 234 -14.20 -2.70 4.47
C ARG A 234 -12.94 -3.12 3.69
N ALA A 235 -12.05 -2.19 3.37
CA ALA A 235 -10.79 -2.51 2.69
C ALA A 235 -9.82 -3.29 3.60
N ILE A 236 -9.91 -3.10 4.92
CA ILE A 236 -9.05 -3.79 5.90
C ILE A 236 -9.63 -5.16 6.26
N GLU A 237 -10.92 -5.22 6.54
CA GLU A 237 -11.56 -6.39 7.17
C GLU A 237 -12.07 -7.40 6.14
N ASP A 238 -12.30 -6.98 4.90
CA ASP A 238 -12.71 -7.85 3.80
C ASP A 238 -11.72 -7.79 2.63
N PRO A 239 -10.70 -8.66 2.59
CA PRO A 239 -9.76 -8.66 1.46
C PRO A 239 -10.46 -9.00 0.13
N PHE A 240 -11.56 -9.76 0.14
CA PHE A 240 -12.19 -10.29 -1.06
C PHE A 240 -12.91 -9.22 -1.89
N VAL A 241 -13.22 -8.04 -1.34
CA VAL A 241 -13.73 -6.90 -2.14
C VAL A 241 -12.75 -6.44 -3.23
N PHE A 242 -11.45 -6.67 -3.02
CA PHE A 242 -10.46 -6.42 -4.06
C PHE A 242 -10.38 -7.61 -5.04
N TYR A 243 -10.59 -8.83 -4.57
CA TYR A 243 -10.63 -10.00 -5.45
C TYR A 243 -11.78 -9.92 -6.46
N ASP A 244 -12.97 -9.54 -5.99
CA ASP A 244 -14.17 -9.34 -6.80
C ASP A 244 -14.14 -8.04 -7.62
N GLU A 245 -13.08 -7.24 -7.49
CA GLU A 245 -12.95 -5.92 -8.09
C GLU A 245 -14.08 -4.95 -7.69
N GLU A 246 -14.79 -5.18 -6.57
CA GLU A 246 -15.79 -4.27 -6.02
C GLU A 246 -15.17 -2.97 -5.45
N ARG A 247 -13.86 -3.01 -5.16
CA ARG A 247 -13.11 -1.87 -4.64
C ARG A 247 -11.80 -1.63 -5.39
N HIS A 248 -11.49 -0.35 -5.59
CA HIS A 248 -10.26 0.09 -6.27
C HIS A 248 -9.41 1.08 -5.46
N HIS A 249 -9.85 1.44 -4.25
CA HIS A 249 -9.16 2.37 -3.36
C HIS A 249 -8.96 1.74 -1.99
N TRP A 250 -7.78 1.87 -1.40
CA TRP A 250 -7.50 1.40 -0.03
C TRP A 250 -8.12 2.32 1.01
N TRP A 251 -8.08 3.61 0.73
CA TRP A 251 -8.63 4.66 1.59
C TRP A 251 -9.83 5.33 0.93
N ASP A 252 -10.46 6.27 1.63
CA ASP A 252 -11.58 7.04 1.09
C ASP A 252 -11.20 7.76 -0.21
N SER A 253 -12.02 7.55 -1.25
CA SER A 253 -11.80 8.06 -2.61
C SER A 253 -11.96 9.58 -2.72
N ASP A 254 -12.72 10.19 -1.81
CA ASP A 254 -13.01 11.63 -1.78
C ASP A 254 -11.97 12.44 -0.97
N THR A 255 -10.85 11.82 -0.60
CA THR A 255 -9.76 12.50 0.11
C THR A 255 -8.92 13.38 -0.84
N ASN A 256 -8.34 14.44 -0.28
CA ASN A 256 -7.40 15.28 -1.03
C ASN A 256 -6.21 14.47 -1.54
N ASP A 257 -5.75 13.47 -0.78
CA ASP A 257 -4.60 12.67 -1.18
C ASP A 257 -4.94 11.70 -2.32
N ALA A 258 -6.16 11.12 -2.36
CA ALA A 258 -6.66 10.41 -3.53
C ALA A 258 -6.67 11.30 -4.80
N TRP A 259 -7.06 12.58 -4.66
CA TRP A 259 -7.01 13.54 -5.75
C TRP A 259 -5.57 13.84 -6.21
N PHE A 260 -4.64 14.05 -5.27
CA PHE A 260 -3.23 14.31 -5.57
C PHE A 260 -2.56 13.10 -6.22
N ALA A 261 -2.84 11.89 -5.74
CA ALA A 261 -2.40 10.64 -6.34
C ALA A 261 -2.79 10.54 -7.81
N ARG A 262 -4.08 10.72 -8.11
CA ARG A 262 -4.61 10.67 -9.48
C ARG A 262 -4.08 11.77 -10.40
N ASN A 263 -4.04 13.01 -9.91
CA ASN A 263 -3.83 14.17 -10.79
C ASN A 263 -2.38 14.65 -10.82
N VAL A 264 -1.55 14.23 -9.86
CA VAL A 264 -0.17 14.73 -9.71
C VAL A 264 0.84 13.59 -9.60
N TRP A 265 0.73 12.68 -8.63
CA TRP A 265 1.76 11.65 -8.37
C TRP A 265 1.92 10.69 -9.54
N ILE A 266 0.81 10.05 -9.94
CA ILE A 266 0.79 9.05 -11.03
C ILE A 266 1.11 9.72 -12.39
N PRO A 267 0.58 10.91 -12.72
CA PRO A 267 0.91 11.58 -13.98
C PRO A 267 2.36 12.07 -14.10
N LEU A 268 3.00 12.48 -13.01
CA LEU A 268 4.37 13.03 -13.03
C LEU A 268 5.46 11.97 -13.22
N GLY A 269 5.12 10.68 -13.28
CA GLY A 269 6.15 9.66 -13.46
C GLY A 269 7.10 9.56 -12.28
N LEU A 270 6.69 10.04 -11.09
CA LEU A 270 7.22 9.49 -9.84
C LEU A 270 6.90 7.99 -9.73
N SER A 271 6.14 7.47 -10.71
CA SER A 271 5.89 6.08 -11.07
C SER A 271 6.77 5.47 -12.16
N GLU A 272 8.05 5.86 -12.28
CA GLU A 272 8.95 5.25 -13.27
C GLU A 272 9.08 3.72 -13.02
N GLY A 273 8.39 2.90 -13.84
CA GLY A 273 8.54 1.44 -13.81
C GLY A 273 7.28 0.64 -14.12
N THR A 274 6.09 1.18 -13.88
CA THR A 274 4.82 0.47 -14.14
C THR A 274 4.19 0.97 -15.44
N SER A 275 3.76 0.07 -16.32
CA SER A 275 2.89 0.47 -17.42
C SER A 275 1.61 1.03 -16.82
N ARG A 276 1.28 2.30 -17.11
CA ARG A 276 0.05 2.99 -16.66
C ARG A 276 -1.22 2.14 -16.77
N ASN A 277 -1.24 1.22 -17.74
CA ASN A 277 -2.34 0.30 -18.05
C ASN A 277 -2.66 -0.76 -16.96
N ARG A 278 -1.88 -0.89 -15.87
CA ARG A 278 -2.13 -1.86 -14.78
C ARG A 278 -2.61 -1.21 -13.47
N LEU A 279 -2.49 0.11 -13.35
CA LEU A 279 -3.20 0.85 -12.31
C LEU A 279 -4.63 1.04 -12.84
N ARG A 280 -5.62 0.41 -12.21
CA ARG A 280 -7.05 0.47 -12.61
C ARG A 280 -7.70 1.86 -12.34
N PHE A 281 -6.97 2.97 -12.51
CA PHE A 281 -7.52 4.33 -12.39
C PHE A 281 -8.21 4.83 -13.67
N GLU A 282 -8.14 4.08 -14.78
CA GLU A 282 -8.54 4.54 -16.12
C GLU A 282 -9.87 3.98 -16.66
N GLU A 283 -10.59 3.13 -15.92
CA GLU A 283 -11.88 2.59 -16.39
C GLU A 283 -13.08 3.24 -15.70
N ASP A 284 -13.24 4.55 -15.87
CA ASP A 284 -14.54 5.25 -15.80
C ASP A 284 -14.94 5.78 -17.19
#